data_AF-A0A7Y4ZL73-F1
#
_entry.id   AF-A0A7Y4ZL73-F1
#
_cell.length_a   1.000
_cell.length_b   1.000
_cell.length_c   1.000
_cell.angle_alpha   90.00
_cell.angle_beta   90.00
_cell.angle_gamma   90.00
#
_symmetry.space_group_name_H-M   'P 1'
#
loop_
_entity.id
_entity.type
_entity.pdbx_description
1 polymer ?
#
loop_
_entity_poly.entity_id
_entity_poly.type
_entity_poly.pdbx_seq_one_letter_code
_entity_poly.pdbx_strand_id
1 'polypeptide(L)'
;MVSPSFLQKARAALPSARTVARAAACMGPMLVALGSASNAVDAAHDAGVVRTLGRSGAGLFHGPDLVLAGLGNLLPLGTRAFRAGAPSALVAGLLGVLAFELAFAALGTHALSPREGYDRPRTRAGLSLIASLVVTLSPIVQFEAASPGSALLGACLALLPIVLGLREDTSPVPMGRFGLLVGLAFAEEPLLGLVALVGTLAVAPKLWTEFSRSAGPFLGGLLVGLLPIGWAAMDSLREGVRVPWMAAAMGDRGVASVSTLSAFVRSELGYLELALASAGFVVMVRHAGRERRLALAFAGVVLVSGLGIYAGAAAGTVRFSALAIAGTTVLAASGASALWALTDTVAHARIPFAAASATMMQVLFLAAPLRMLDETETRNALRGEASTHLWEELAFDEIPPRALLLISEDRLYSRVRAARAAGTMRPDIDVLPTFALDARSARTVIAHEPKLTSVVRDMMIAGTPSELSLSELSAARPLVLEFGATWDRGLARHLLPAGLFTRFEGEPRGISDRRIALDKQMGSRDRVATAILPSKNPELVKLTVRALRIRAISTAVTGERESTSRALDDLRMFAPRDPILEELVRRVVLSKGYIEVADLDPTR
;
A
#
# COMPACT_ATOMS: atom_id res chain seq x y z
N MET A 1 -25.54 -0.72 -54.50
CA MET A 1 -25.46 -2.05 -53.86
C MET A 1 -24.01 -2.31 -53.47
N VAL A 2 -23.72 -2.42 -52.17
CA VAL A 2 -22.36 -2.74 -51.70
C VAL A 2 -22.11 -4.24 -51.91
N SER A 3 -21.04 -4.60 -52.63
CA SER A 3 -20.68 -6.01 -52.85
C SER A 3 -20.51 -6.72 -51.50
N PRO A 4 -21.09 -7.92 -51.29
CA PRO A 4 -20.88 -8.69 -50.06
C PRO A 4 -19.39 -8.96 -49.77
N SER A 5 -18.54 -8.98 -50.81
CA SER A 5 -17.07 -9.09 -50.66
C SER A 5 -16.44 -7.86 -49.98
N PHE A 6 -17.00 -6.66 -50.18
CA PHE A 6 -16.53 -5.43 -49.55
C PHE A 6 -16.90 -5.42 -48.06
N LEU A 7 -18.11 -5.83 -47.71
CA LEU A 7 -18.54 -5.96 -46.30
C LEU A 7 -17.73 -7.04 -45.57
N GLN A 8 -17.34 -8.12 -46.24
CA GLN A 8 -16.50 -9.17 -45.66
C GLN A 8 -15.06 -8.70 -45.44
N LYS A 9 -14.47 -7.99 -46.41
CA LYS A 9 -13.14 -7.37 -46.26
C LYS A 9 -13.14 -6.28 -45.18
N ALA A 10 -14.18 -5.45 -45.11
CA ALA A 10 -14.33 -4.43 -44.06
C ALA A 10 -14.50 -5.06 -42.67
N ARG A 11 -15.25 -6.17 -42.54
CA ARG A 11 -15.35 -6.93 -41.28
C ARG A 11 -14.03 -7.60 -40.90
N ALA A 12 -13.23 -8.05 -41.87
CA ALA A 12 -11.91 -8.63 -41.62
C ALA A 12 -10.87 -7.57 -41.23
N ALA A 13 -11.06 -6.31 -41.64
CA ALA A 13 -10.18 -5.19 -41.28
C ALA A 13 -10.42 -4.64 -39.86
N LEU A 14 -11.61 -4.88 -39.28
CA LEU A 14 -11.92 -4.45 -37.92
C LEU A 14 -11.13 -5.30 -36.91
N PRO A 15 -10.51 -4.68 -35.88
CA PRO A 15 -9.85 -5.43 -34.83
C PRO A 15 -10.83 -6.40 -34.16
N SER A 16 -10.36 -7.59 -33.82
CA SER A 16 -11.19 -8.58 -33.15
C SER A 16 -11.74 -7.99 -31.84
N ALA A 17 -12.97 -8.37 -31.46
CA ALA A 17 -13.57 -7.90 -30.20
C ALA A 17 -12.67 -8.20 -28.99
N ARG A 18 -11.92 -9.30 -29.03
CA ARG A 18 -10.90 -9.63 -28.03
C ARG A 18 -9.78 -8.59 -27.97
N THR A 19 -9.29 -8.12 -29.12
CA THR A 19 -8.23 -7.10 -29.20
C THR A 19 -8.70 -5.78 -28.60
N VAL A 20 -9.90 -5.33 -28.97
CA VAL A 20 -10.50 -4.09 -28.43
C VAL A 20 -10.74 -4.20 -26.93
N ALA A 21 -11.33 -5.31 -26.48
CA ALA A 21 -11.57 -5.57 -25.07
C ALA A 21 -10.25 -5.61 -24.27
N ARG A 22 -9.22 -6.30 -24.77
CA ARG A 22 -7.91 -6.33 -24.12
C ARG A 22 -7.25 -4.96 -24.05
N ALA A 23 -7.39 -4.14 -25.09
CA ALA A 23 -6.89 -2.76 -25.07
C ALA A 23 -7.64 -1.90 -24.04
N ALA A 24 -8.97 -2.04 -23.95
CA ALA A 24 -9.77 -1.36 -22.94
C ALA A 24 -9.43 -1.79 -21.51
N ALA A 25 -9.21 -3.09 -21.28
CA ALA A 25 -8.75 -3.65 -20.01
C ALA A 25 -7.38 -3.11 -19.57
N CYS A 26 -6.53 -2.73 -20.54
CA CYS A 26 -5.25 -2.10 -20.27
C CYS A 26 -5.39 -0.59 -20.01
N MET A 27 -5.98 0.14 -20.96
CA MET A 27 -5.97 1.60 -20.96
C MET A 27 -6.89 2.19 -19.90
N GLY A 28 -8.07 1.60 -19.65
CA GLY A 28 -9.04 2.14 -18.69
C GLY A 28 -8.45 2.29 -17.29
N PRO A 29 -8.01 1.19 -16.64
CA PRO A 29 -7.44 1.25 -15.30
C PRO A 29 -6.17 2.08 -15.21
N MET A 30 -5.33 2.04 -16.26
CA MET A 30 -4.11 2.84 -16.33
C MET A 30 -4.40 4.34 -16.34
N LEU A 31 -5.38 4.79 -17.13
CA LEU A 31 -5.75 6.21 -17.23
C LEU A 31 -6.42 6.71 -15.95
N VAL A 32 -7.28 5.90 -15.33
CA VAL A 32 -7.89 6.24 -14.03
C VAL A 32 -6.82 6.35 -12.93
N ALA A 33 -5.91 5.38 -12.88
CA ALA A 33 -4.82 5.38 -11.90
C ALA A 33 -3.88 6.57 -12.10
N LEU A 34 -3.55 6.89 -13.36
CA LEU A 34 -2.69 8.04 -13.68
C LEU A 34 -3.38 9.38 -13.35
N GLY A 35 -4.70 9.47 -13.56
CA GLY A 35 -5.49 10.64 -13.15
C GLY A 35 -5.62 10.78 -11.62
N SER A 36 -5.55 9.65 -10.90
CA SER A 36 -5.60 9.59 -9.43
C SER A 36 -4.23 9.66 -8.76
N ALA A 37 -3.14 9.55 -9.53
CA ALA A 37 -1.79 9.56 -8.99
C ALA A 37 -1.50 10.91 -8.33
N SER A 38 -1.27 10.88 -7.02
CA SER A 38 -1.16 12.09 -6.19
C SER A 38 0.22 12.73 -6.28
N ASN A 39 0.28 14.04 -6.10
CA ASN A 39 1.55 14.75 -5.96
C ASN A 39 2.12 14.67 -4.53
N ALA A 40 1.29 14.32 -3.54
CA ALA A 40 1.70 14.05 -2.17
C ALA A 40 1.67 12.54 -1.86
N VAL A 41 2.50 12.14 -0.89
CA VAL A 41 2.63 10.74 -0.47
C VAL A 41 1.61 10.40 0.61
N ASP A 42 0.75 9.42 0.38
CA ASP A 42 -0.14 8.91 1.42
C ASP A 42 0.65 8.20 2.53
N ALA A 43 0.32 8.51 3.79
CA ALA A 43 0.91 7.89 4.97
C ALA A 43 0.78 6.35 4.98
N ALA A 44 -0.27 5.81 4.37
CA ALA A 44 -0.43 4.36 4.23
C ALA A 44 0.73 3.72 3.42
N HIS A 45 1.34 4.49 2.50
CA HIS A 45 2.37 4.05 1.57
C HIS A 45 3.79 4.49 1.96
N ASP A 46 3.99 5.09 3.14
CA ASP A 46 5.28 5.62 3.59
C ASP A 46 6.43 4.61 3.42
N ALA A 47 6.23 3.35 3.83
CA ALA A 47 7.24 2.31 3.67
C ALA A 47 7.60 2.03 2.20
N GLY A 48 6.60 2.02 1.30
CA GLY A 48 6.81 1.85 -0.14
C GLY A 48 7.53 3.04 -0.76
N VAL A 49 7.25 4.25 -0.29
CA VAL A 49 7.90 5.50 -0.73
C VAL A 49 9.35 5.53 -0.29
N VAL A 50 9.60 5.27 0.99
CA VAL A 50 10.95 5.23 1.55
C VAL A 50 11.81 4.21 0.82
N ARG A 51 11.23 3.04 0.50
CA ARG A 51 11.86 2.00 -0.29
C ARG A 51 12.19 2.45 -1.72
N THR A 52 11.21 2.99 -2.45
CA THR A 52 11.35 3.29 -3.88
C THR A 52 12.07 4.61 -4.18
N LEU A 53 11.76 5.66 -3.43
CA LEU A 53 12.34 7.00 -3.59
C LEU A 53 13.54 7.23 -2.67
N GLY A 54 13.43 6.81 -1.41
CA GLY A 54 14.47 7.03 -0.41
C GLY A 54 15.67 6.10 -0.57
N ARG A 55 15.55 5.03 -1.37
CA ARG A 55 16.56 3.97 -1.59
C ARG A 55 17.12 3.37 -0.31
N SER A 56 16.40 3.50 0.81
CA SER A 56 16.94 3.19 2.12
C SER A 56 15.90 2.38 2.90
N GLY A 57 16.33 1.34 3.62
CA GLY A 57 15.41 0.51 4.41
C GLY A 57 14.37 -0.30 3.59
N ALA A 58 14.67 -0.61 2.32
CA ALA A 58 13.83 -1.47 1.45
C ALA A 58 13.57 -2.88 2.03
N GLY A 59 14.42 -3.31 2.97
CA GLY A 59 14.54 -4.72 3.32
C GLY A 59 15.29 -5.48 2.22
N LEU A 60 15.19 -6.81 2.24
CA LEU A 60 15.81 -7.69 1.23
C LEU A 60 14.94 -7.85 -0.02
N PHE A 61 13.67 -7.49 0.07
CA PHE A 61 12.65 -7.75 -0.94
C PHE A 61 12.19 -6.46 -1.64
N HIS A 62 11.33 -6.59 -2.65
CA HIS A 62 10.84 -5.48 -3.49
C HIS A 62 11.92 -4.73 -4.29
N GLY A 63 12.99 -5.44 -4.65
CA GLY A 63 14.02 -4.89 -5.54
C GLY A 63 13.48 -4.48 -6.93
N PRO A 64 12.57 -5.26 -7.56
CA PRO A 64 11.98 -4.86 -8.85
C PRO A 64 11.20 -3.53 -8.79
N ASP A 65 10.49 -3.23 -7.71
CA ASP A 65 9.85 -1.92 -7.50
C ASP A 65 10.84 -0.74 -7.56
N LEU A 66 12.04 -0.91 -7.00
CA LEU A 66 13.09 0.11 -7.03
C LEU A 66 13.58 0.39 -8.46
N VAL A 67 13.71 -0.66 -9.28
CA VAL A 67 14.06 -0.51 -10.70
C VAL A 67 12.96 0.24 -11.43
N LEU A 68 11.70 -0.15 -11.20
CA LEU A 68 10.54 0.45 -11.84
C LEU A 68 10.38 1.95 -11.46
N ALA A 69 10.48 2.28 -10.18
CA ALA A 69 10.46 3.65 -9.70
C ALA A 69 11.68 4.46 -10.19
N GLY A 70 12.84 3.83 -10.30
CA GLY A 70 14.05 4.42 -10.89
C GLY A 70 13.81 4.88 -12.34
N LEU A 71 13.12 4.07 -13.14
CA LEU A 71 12.74 4.43 -14.51
C LEU A 71 11.72 5.58 -14.54
N GLY A 72 10.71 5.56 -13.65
CA GLY A 72 9.72 6.63 -13.53
C GLY A 72 10.36 7.98 -13.18
N ASN A 73 11.36 7.99 -12.30
CA ASN A 73 12.09 9.19 -11.90
C ASN A 73 12.89 9.85 -13.03
N LEU A 74 13.17 9.14 -14.13
CA LEU A 74 13.80 9.71 -15.33
C LEU A 74 12.84 10.60 -16.13
N LEU A 75 11.53 10.47 -15.93
CA LEU A 75 10.53 11.30 -16.61
C LEU A 75 10.54 12.71 -16.01
N PRO A 76 10.48 13.78 -16.83
CA PRO A 76 10.44 15.16 -16.33
C PRO A 76 8.98 15.63 -16.11
N LEU A 77 8.17 14.87 -15.38
CA LEU A 77 6.73 15.15 -15.20
C LEU A 77 6.36 15.20 -13.71
N GLY A 78 5.76 16.29 -13.23
CA GLY A 78 5.19 16.37 -11.89
C GLY A 78 6.21 16.28 -10.73
N THR A 79 5.72 15.99 -9.53
CA THR A 79 6.55 15.84 -8.32
C THR A 79 7.32 14.51 -8.32
N ARG A 80 8.24 14.31 -7.37
CA ARG A 80 8.94 13.01 -7.23
C ARG A 80 7.96 11.89 -6.86
N ALA A 81 6.96 12.18 -6.04
CA ALA A 81 5.91 11.23 -5.68
C ALA A 81 5.13 10.78 -6.91
N PHE A 82 4.68 11.72 -7.74
CA PHE A 82 3.96 11.43 -8.99
C PHE A 82 4.81 10.55 -9.93
N ARG A 83 6.10 10.88 -10.10
CA ARG A 83 7.01 10.11 -10.97
C ARG A 83 7.27 8.69 -10.50
N ALA A 84 7.31 8.47 -9.20
CA ALA A 84 7.43 7.13 -8.64
C ALA A 84 6.11 6.35 -8.68
N GLY A 85 4.96 7.03 -8.62
CA GLY A 85 3.64 6.40 -8.75
C GLY A 85 3.20 6.12 -10.19
N ALA A 86 3.59 6.94 -11.17
CA ALA A 86 3.17 6.79 -12.56
C ALA A 86 3.49 5.40 -13.18
N PRO A 87 4.65 4.77 -12.90
CA PRO A 87 4.89 3.40 -13.33
C PRO A 87 3.88 2.39 -12.75
N SER A 88 3.41 2.58 -11.51
CA SER A 88 2.39 1.72 -10.90
C SER A 88 1.05 1.80 -11.65
N ALA A 89 0.70 2.96 -12.22
CA ALA A 89 -0.46 3.09 -13.10
C ALA A 89 -0.30 2.27 -14.39
N LEU A 90 0.90 2.21 -14.98
CA LEU A 90 1.18 1.32 -16.12
C LEU A 90 1.05 -0.15 -15.74
N VAL A 91 1.53 -0.52 -14.55
CA VAL A 91 1.39 -1.87 -14.00
C VAL A 91 -0.08 -2.22 -13.75
N ALA A 92 -0.94 -1.27 -13.37
CA ALA A 92 -2.38 -1.50 -13.28
C ALA A 92 -3.01 -1.86 -14.64
N GLY A 93 -2.55 -1.21 -15.72
CA GLY A 93 -2.93 -1.61 -17.08
C GLY A 93 -2.47 -3.02 -17.45
N LEU A 94 -1.23 -3.39 -17.08
CA LEU A 94 -0.75 -4.76 -17.24
C LEU A 94 -1.60 -5.76 -16.44
N LEU A 95 -1.93 -5.45 -15.18
CA LEU A 95 -2.79 -6.27 -14.35
C LEU A 95 -4.17 -6.46 -14.98
N GLY A 96 -4.74 -5.41 -15.60
CA GLY A 96 -5.98 -5.52 -16.35
C GLY A 96 -5.87 -6.47 -17.54
N VAL A 97 -4.77 -6.43 -18.28
CA VAL A 97 -4.52 -7.42 -19.34
C VAL A 97 -4.40 -8.84 -18.77
N LEU A 98 -3.73 -9.03 -17.63
CA LEU A 98 -3.62 -10.35 -16.99
C LEU A 98 -4.97 -10.86 -16.49
N ALA A 99 -5.74 -10.02 -15.81
CA ALA A 99 -7.09 -10.31 -15.34
C ALA A 99 -8.02 -10.69 -16.50
N PHE A 100 -7.95 -9.93 -17.60
CA PHE A 100 -8.69 -10.22 -18.83
C PHE A 100 -8.30 -11.59 -19.41
N GLU A 101 -7.01 -11.90 -19.52
CA GLU A 101 -6.56 -13.18 -20.11
C GLU A 101 -6.89 -14.38 -19.21
N LEU A 102 -6.80 -14.22 -17.89
CA LEU A 102 -7.22 -15.23 -16.91
C LEU A 102 -8.72 -15.48 -16.99
N ALA A 103 -9.54 -14.42 -16.98
CA ALA A 103 -10.99 -14.53 -17.14
C ALA A 103 -11.34 -15.16 -18.49
N PHE A 104 -10.70 -14.69 -19.58
CA PHE A 104 -10.93 -15.21 -20.92
C PHE A 104 -10.59 -16.70 -20.99
N ALA A 105 -9.48 -17.13 -20.39
CA ALA A 105 -9.10 -18.54 -20.32
C ALA A 105 -10.05 -19.37 -19.45
N ALA A 106 -10.57 -18.82 -18.35
CA ALA A 106 -11.52 -19.47 -17.45
C ALA A 106 -12.87 -19.76 -18.12
N LEU A 107 -13.29 -18.92 -19.06
CA LEU A 107 -14.48 -19.16 -19.90
C LEU A 107 -14.29 -20.29 -20.93
N GLY A 108 -13.03 -20.68 -21.17
CA GLY A 108 -12.63 -21.88 -21.91
C GLY A 108 -13.20 -22.06 -23.33
N THR A 109 -13.14 -23.28 -23.85
CA THR A 109 -13.55 -23.60 -25.24
C THR A 109 -15.00 -24.05 -25.35
N HIS A 110 -15.64 -24.43 -24.24
CA HIS A 110 -17.06 -24.79 -24.24
C HIS A 110 -17.97 -23.62 -24.64
N ALA A 111 -17.47 -22.39 -24.49
CA ALA A 111 -18.05 -21.18 -25.04
C ALA A 111 -18.08 -21.12 -26.58
N LEU A 112 -17.56 -22.10 -27.34
CA LEU A 112 -17.41 -21.99 -28.81
C LEU A 112 -18.37 -22.83 -29.65
N SER A 113 -19.26 -23.66 -29.07
CA SER A 113 -20.22 -24.42 -29.88
C SER A 113 -21.15 -23.45 -30.65
N PRO A 114 -21.15 -23.45 -31.99
CA PRO A 114 -21.90 -22.47 -32.77
C PRO A 114 -23.41 -22.73 -32.63
N ARG A 115 -24.17 -21.67 -32.37
CA ARG A 115 -25.63 -21.65 -32.48
C ARG A 115 -26.00 -20.40 -33.27
N GLU A 116 -26.91 -20.54 -34.23
CA GLU A 116 -27.33 -19.43 -35.10
C GLU A 116 -27.85 -18.26 -34.26
N GLY A 117 -27.28 -17.06 -34.46
CA GLY A 117 -27.75 -15.81 -33.86
C GLY A 117 -27.07 -15.34 -32.56
N TYR A 118 -26.15 -16.10 -31.95
CA TYR A 118 -25.45 -15.67 -30.71
C TYR A 118 -23.92 -15.60 -30.90
N ASP A 119 -23.37 -14.39 -30.86
CA ASP A 119 -21.94 -14.11 -31.06
C ASP A 119 -21.13 -14.39 -29.78
N ARG A 120 -20.94 -15.68 -29.49
CA ARG A 120 -20.23 -16.17 -28.30
C ARG A 120 -18.80 -15.58 -28.12
N PRO A 121 -17.97 -15.43 -29.18
CA PRO A 121 -16.67 -14.78 -29.04
C PRO A 121 -16.74 -13.36 -28.48
N ARG A 122 -17.74 -12.57 -28.91
CA ARG A 122 -17.95 -11.22 -28.39
C ARG A 122 -18.43 -11.22 -26.95
N THR A 123 -19.40 -12.07 -26.61
CA THR A 123 -19.84 -12.23 -25.21
C THR A 123 -18.67 -12.59 -24.30
N ARG A 124 -17.86 -13.57 -24.71
CA ARG A 124 -16.71 -14.02 -23.92
C ARG A 124 -15.74 -12.88 -23.68
N ALA A 125 -15.38 -12.12 -24.73
CA ALA A 125 -14.55 -10.94 -24.60
C ALA A 125 -15.19 -9.86 -23.71
N GLY A 126 -16.50 -9.63 -23.82
CA GLY A 126 -17.24 -8.67 -23.01
C GLY A 126 -17.23 -9.03 -21.52
N LEU A 127 -17.54 -10.28 -21.16
CA LEU A 127 -17.54 -10.73 -19.77
C LEU A 127 -16.12 -10.75 -19.16
N SER A 128 -15.10 -11.12 -19.96
CA SER A 128 -13.70 -11.03 -19.51
C SER A 128 -13.25 -9.58 -19.29
N LEU A 129 -13.70 -8.65 -20.14
CA LEU A 129 -13.47 -7.23 -19.93
C LEU A 129 -14.14 -6.73 -18.65
N ILE A 130 -15.41 -7.09 -18.43
CA ILE A 130 -16.15 -6.70 -17.23
C ILE A 130 -15.42 -7.22 -15.98
N ALA A 131 -15.05 -8.50 -15.93
CA ALA A 131 -14.32 -9.06 -14.80
C ALA A 131 -12.97 -8.37 -14.54
N SER A 132 -12.23 -8.05 -15.62
CA SER A 132 -11.00 -7.27 -15.53
C SER A 132 -11.26 -5.89 -14.95
N LEU A 133 -12.22 -5.14 -15.49
CA LEU A 133 -12.52 -3.78 -15.06
C LEU A 133 -13.07 -3.74 -13.64
N VAL A 134 -13.87 -4.72 -13.21
CA VAL A 134 -14.37 -4.79 -11.83
C VAL A 134 -13.21 -4.82 -10.83
N VAL A 135 -12.22 -5.68 -11.03
CA VAL A 135 -11.06 -5.71 -10.12
C VAL A 135 -10.17 -4.50 -10.30
N THR A 136 -9.85 -4.14 -11.54
CA THR A 136 -8.83 -3.12 -11.78
C THR A 136 -9.32 -1.70 -11.54
N LEU A 137 -10.62 -1.43 -11.61
CA LEU A 137 -11.23 -0.17 -11.19
C LEU A 137 -11.74 -0.20 -9.74
N SER A 138 -11.52 -1.31 -9.01
CA SER A 138 -11.84 -1.36 -7.58
C SER A 138 -10.90 -0.48 -6.77
N PRO A 139 -11.33 -0.02 -5.58
CA PRO A 139 -10.47 0.70 -4.64
C PRO A 139 -9.17 -0.06 -4.34
N ILE A 140 -9.23 -1.40 -4.30
CA ILE A 140 -8.10 -2.29 -4.01
C ILE A 140 -6.93 -2.03 -4.97
N VAL A 141 -7.21 -2.01 -6.28
CA VAL A 141 -6.17 -1.85 -7.30
C VAL A 141 -5.84 -0.38 -7.51
N GLN A 142 -6.84 0.49 -7.57
CA GLN A 142 -6.63 1.91 -7.92
C GLN A 142 -5.82 2.67 -6.85
N PHE A 143 -5.99 2.34 -5.57
CA PHE A 143 -5.20 2.93 -4.50
C PHE A 143 -3.73 2.56 -4.55
N GLU A 144 -3.45 1.29 -4.84
CA GLU A 144 -2.09 0.83 -5.05
C GLU A 144 -1.54 1.41 -6.36
N ALA A 145 -2.35 1.50 -7.42
CA ALA A 145 -1.93 2.03 -8.72
C ALA A 145 -1.54 3.51 -8.69
N ALA A 146 -2.20 4.29 -7.84
CA ALA A 146 -1.94 5.73 -7.67
C ALA A 146 -0.75 6.02 -6.73
N SER A 147 -0.21 5.01 -6.03
CA SER A 147 0.77 5.21 -4.96
C SER A 147 2.17 4.68 -5.34
N PRO A 148 3.24 5.40 -5.00
CA PRO A 148 4.61 4.90 -5.18
C PRO A 148 4.90 3.71 -4.25
N GLY A 149 5.66 2.72 -4.75
CA GLY A 149 5.93 1.48 -4.00
C GLY A 149 4.69 0.59 -3.82
N SER A 150 3.81 0.60 -4.83
CA SER A 150 2.59 -0.19 -4.89
C SER A 150 2.84 -1.69 -4.88
N ALA A 151 1.91 -2.47 -4.32
CA ALA A 151 2.02 -3.93 -4.38
C ALA A 151 1.61 -4.56 -5.75
N LEU A 152 1.31 -3.74 -6.77
CA LEU A 152 0.79 -4.23 -8.06
C LEU A 152 1.81 -5.01 -8.88
N LEU A 153 3.09 -4.63 -8.82
CA LEU A 153 4.13 -5.33 -9.57
C LEU A 153 4.26 -6.76 -9.07
N GLY A 154 4.28 -6.95 -7.74
CA GLY A 154 4.24 -8.25 -7.11
C GLY A 154 3.04 -9.10 -7.56
N ALA A 155 1.84 -8.51 -7.60
CA ALA A 155 0.64 -9.22 -8.08
C ALA A 155 0.76 -9.62 -9.57
N CYS A 156 1.29 -8.74 -10.42
CA CYS A 156 1.54 -9.05 -11.82
C CYS A 156 2.58 -10.17 -11.98
N LEU A 157 3.67 -10.14 -11.23
CA LEU A 157 4.71 -11.16 -11.25
C LEU A 157 4.21 -12.52 -10.74
N ALA A 158 3.24 -12.53 -9.82
CA ALA A 158 2.57 -13.76 -9.37
C ALA A 158 1.65 -14.35 -10.46
N LEU A 159 0.92 -13.51 -11.20
CA LEU A 159 -0.10 -13.95 -12.17
C LEU A 159 0.45 -14.16 -13.60
N LEU A 160 1.48 -13.43 -14.01
CA LEU A 160 2.03 -13.47 -15.37
C LEU A 160 2.54 -14.87 -15.77
N PRO A 161 3.28 -15.62 -14.92
CA PRO A 161 3.66 -17.01 -15.21
C PRO A 161 2.46 -17.92 -15.49
N ILE A 162 1.35 -17.74 -14.76
CA ILE A 162 0.12 -18.51 -14.97
C ILE A 162 -0.46 -18.21 -16.35
N VAL A 163 -0.52 -16.94 -16.75
CA VAL A 163 -1.00 -16.50 -18.07
C VAL A 163 -0.10 -17.00 -19.21
N LEU A 164 1.21 -17.04 -19.01
CA LEU A 164 2.14 -17.59 -20.01
C LEU A 164 1.99 -19.11 -20.14
N GLY A 165 1.85 -19.83 -19.02
CA GLY A 165 1.57 -21.27 -19.01
C GLY A 165 0.26 -21.63 -19.72
N LEU A 166 -0.70 -20.71 -19.76
CA LEU A 166 -1.93 -20.86 -20.54
C LEU A 166 -1.72 -20.72 -22.06
N ARG A 167 -0.65 -20.10 -22.55
CA ARG A 167 -0.46 -19.83 -23.99
C ARG A 167 0.38 -20.89 -24.70
N GLU A 168 1.24 -21.61 -24.00
CA GLU A 168 2.30 -22.43 -24.60
C GLU A 168 1.91 -23.88 -24.92
N ASP A 169 0.64 -24.16 -25.21
CA ASP A 169 0.20 -25.51 -25.61
C ASP A 169 0.84 -26.02 -26.93
N THR A 170 1.55 -25.16 -27.69
CA THR A 170 2.02 -25.44 -29.06
C THR A 170 3.51 -25.22 -29.33
N SER A 171 4.27 -24.62 -28.42
CA SER A 171 5.71 -24.32 -28.61
C SER A 171 6.55 -24.75 -27.41
N PRO A 172 7.84 -25.11 -27.58
CA PRO A 172 8.71 -25.42 -26.46
C PRO A 172 8.76 -24.23 -25.50
N VAL A 173 8.55 -24.52 -24.23
CA VAL A 173 8.46 -23.50 -23.19
C VAL A 173 9.86 -22.93 -22.93
N PRO A 174 10.07 -21.61 -23.05
CA PRO A 174 11.34 -20.97 -22.72
C PRO A 174 11.55 -20.98 -21.19
N MET A 175 12.02 -22.10 -20.65
CA MET A 175 12.21 -22.35 -19.20
C MET A 175 12.97 -21.23 -18.47
N GLY A 176 13.95 -20.60 -19.13
CA GLY A 176 14.66 -19.45 -18.56
C GLY A 176 13.77 -18.24 -18.27
N ARG A 177 12.74 -17.99 -19.09
CA ARG A 177 11.78 -16.90 -18.84
C ARG A 177 10.89 -17.20 -17.63
N PHE A 178 10.45 -18.45 -17.49
CA PHE A 178 9.67 -18.87 -16.31
C PHE A 178 10.49 -18.77 -15.03
N GLY A 179 11.72 -19.30 -15.06
CA GLY A 179 12.66 -19.15 -13.96
C GLY A 179 12.85 -17.69 -13.58
N LEU A 180 13.09 -16.81 -14.56
CA LEU A 180 13.25 -15.37 -14.35
C LEU A 180 12.03 -14.73 -13.67
N LEU A 181 10.82 -15.00 -14.16
CA LEU A 181 9.60 -14.41 -13.58
C LEU A 181 9.32 -14.93 -12.17
N VAL A 182 9.52 -16.22 -11.93
CA VAL A 182 9.39 -16.80 -10.57
C VAL A 182 10.45 -16.20 -9.64
N GLY A 183 11.68 -16.01 -10.11
CA GLY A 183 12.77 -15.39 -9.36
C GLY A 183 12.47 -13.94 -9.00
N LEU A 184 11.93 -13.17 -9.96
CA LEU A 184 11.46 -11.80 -9.73
C LEU A 184 10.29 -11.77 -8.73
N ALA A 185 9.35 -12.73 -8.80
CA ALA A 185 8.27 -12.84 -7.83
C ALA A 185 8.80 -13.15 -6.42
N PHE A 186 9.81 -14.02 -6.27
CA PHE A 186 10.50 -14.25 -5.00
C PHE A 186 11.28 -13.02 -4.51
N ALA A 187 11.83 -12.24 -5.45
CA ALA A 187 12.50 -10.98 -5.14
C ALA A 187 11.53 -9.90 -4.67
N GLU A 188 10.27 -9.93 -5.14
CA GLU A 188 9.20 -9.10 -4.60
C GLU A 188 8.74 -9.58 -3.23
N GLU A 189 8.25 -10.82 -3.10
CA GLU A 189 7.93 -11.44 -1.80
C GLU A 189 7.99 -12.96 -1.92
N PRO A 190 8.48 -13.70 -0.89
CA PRO A 190 8.60 -15.16 -0.99
C PRO A 190 7.27 -15.89 -1.27
N LEU A 191 6.18 -15.41 -0.67
CA LEU A 191 4.85 -15.99 -0.88
C LEU A 191 4.35 -15.78 -2.31
N LEU A 192 4.68 -14.66 -2.95
CA LEU A 192 4.34 -14.41 -4.37
C LEU A 192 5.11 -15.36 -5.29
N GLY A 193 6.38 -15.63 -4.98
CA GLY A 193 7.17 -16.66 -5.67
C GLY A 193 6.53 -18.05 -5.61
N LEU A 194 6.00 -18.43 -4.44
CA LEU A 194 5.25 -19.68 -4.27
C LEU A 194 3.93 -19.69 -5.06
N VAL A 195 3.18 -18.59 -5.04
CA VAL A 195 1.95 -18.43 -5.85
C VAL A 195 2.25 -18.60 -7.33
N ALA A 196 3.29 -17.92 -7.83
CA ALA A 196 3.73 -18.01 -9.21
C ALA A 196 4.09 -19.46 -9.58
N LEU A 197 4.88 -20.13 -8.74
CA LEU A 197 5.34 -21.49 -8.98
C LEU A 197 4.17 -22.50 -8.99
N VAL A 198 3.36 -22.51 -7.93
CA VAL A 198 2.24 -23.46 -7.78
C VAL A 198 1.17 -23.23 -8.84
N GLY A 199 0.79 -21.97 -9.08
CA GLY A 199 -0.22 -21.64 -10.09
C GLY A 199 0.22 -22.04 -11.50
N THR A 200 1.50 -21.84 -11.83
CA THR A 200 2.05 -22.21 -13.14
C THR A 200 2.11 -23.73 -13.32
N LEU A 201 2.60 -24.46 -12.32
CA LEU A 201 2.65 -25.92 -12.35
C LEU A 201 1.26 -26.56 -12.45
N ALA A 202 0.24 -25.96 -11.82
CA ALA A 202 -1.14 -26.44 -11.90
C ALA A 202 -1.72 -26.30 -13.32
N VAL A 203 -1.47 -25.17 -13.99
CA VAL A 203 -1.97 -24.93 -15.36
C VAL A 203 -1.19 -25.74 -16.40
N ALA A 204 0.13 -25.79 -16.28
CA ALA A 204 1.03 -26.37 -17.26
C ALA A 204 1.88 -27.49 -16.63
N PRO A 205 1.29 -28.65 -16.30
CA PRO A 205 2.00 -29.75 -15.63
C PRO A 205 3.14 -30.34 -16.50
N LYS A 206 3.12 -30.13 -17.82
CA LYS A 206 4.23 -30.48 -18.72
C LYS A 206 5.53 -29.77 -18.34
N LEU A 207 5.43 -28.58 -17.74
CA LEU A 207 6.59 -27.86 -17.24
C LEU A 207 7.38 -28.68 -16.22
N TRP A 208 6.73 -29.54 -15.44
CA TRP A 208 7.43 -30.43 -14.52
C TRP A 208 8.34 -31.42 -15.26
N THR A 209 7.84 -32.01 -16.34
CA THR A 209 8.61 -32.95 -17.16
C THR A 209 9.70 -32.27 -17.98
N GLU A 210 9.51 -31.01 -18.36
CA GLU A 210 10.54 -30.24 -19.05
C GLU A 210 11.57 -29.67 -18.07
N PHE A 211 11.14 -29.25 -16.88
CA PHE A 211 12.03 -28.84 -15.80
C PHE A 211 12.98 -29.97 -15.41
N SER A 212 12.51 -31.22 -15.30
CA SER A 212 13.39 -32.36 -15.03
C SER A 212 14.39 -32.64 -16.15
N ARG A 213 14.07 -32.28 -17.40
CA ARG A 213 14.97 -32.42 -18.56
C ARG A 213 15.89 -31.22 -18.76
N SER A 214 15.48 -30.03 -18.32
CA SER A 214 16.10 -28.73 -18.63
C SER A 214 16.11 -27.81 -17.41
N ALA A 215 16.54 -28.34 -16.25
CA ALA A 215 16.61 -27.57 -15.00
C ALA A 215 17.58 -26.39 -15.10
N GLY A 216 18.67 -26.53 -15.88
CA GLY A 216 19.72 -25.51 -16.04
C GLY A 216 19.18 -24.14 -16.47
N PRO A 217 18.48 -24.02 -17.61
CA PRO A 217 17.89 -22.75 -18.04
C PRO A 217 16.92 -22.15 -17.01
N PHE A 218 16.07 -22.97 -16.38
CA PHE A 218 15.15 -22.49 -15.34
C PHE A 218 15.91 -21.92 -14.14
N LEU A 219 16.88 -22.68 -13.59
CA LEU A 219 17.68 -22.24 -12.45
C LEU A 219 18.51 -21.00 -12.79
N GLY A 220 19.07 -20.93 -13.99
CA GLY A 220 19.77 -19.74 -14.48
C GLY A 220 18.85 -18.52 -14.52
N GLY A 221 17.64 -18.67 -15.08
CA GLY A 221 16.62 -17.62 -15.05
C GLY A 221 16.24 -17.20 -13.63
N LEU A 222 15.99 -18.18 -12.75
CA LEU A 222 15.64 -17.97 -11.35
C LEU A 222 16.71 -17.14 -10.62
N LEU A 223 17.98 -17.51 -10.76
CA LEU A 223 19.11 -16.78 -10.18
C LEU A 223 19.20 -15.36 -10.70
N VAL A 224 18.99 -15.14 -12.00
CA VAL A 224 18.94 -13.78 -12.58
C VAL A 224 17.77 -12.98 -12.00
N GLY A 225 16.60 -13.60 -11.81
CA GLY A 225 15.44 -12.97 -11.20
C GLY A 225 15.62 -12.60 -9.73
N LEU A 226 16.51 -13.30 -9.01
CA LEU A 226 16.85 -13.03 -7.62
C LEU A 226 17.94 -11.97 -7.44
N LEU A 227 18.61 -11.52 -8.51
CA LEU A 227 19.64 -10.47 -8.45
C LEU A 227 19.19 -9.18 -7.71
N PRO A 228 17.93 -8.70 -7.84
CA PRO A 228 17.47 -7.53 -7.09
C PRO A 228 17.55 -7.70 -5.57
N ILE A 229 17.39 -8.92 -5.03
CA ILE A 229 17.58 -9.22 -3.61
C ILE A 229 19.05 -8.99 -3.22
N GLY A 230 19.98 -9.47 -4.04
CA GLY A 230 21.41 -9.28 -3.80
C GLY A 230 21.80 -7.81 -3.78
N TRP A 231 21.23 -7.01 -4.69
CA TRP A 231 21.43 -5.56 -4.69
C TRP A 231 20.83 -4.91 -3.44
N ALA A 232 19.58 -5.21 -3.08
CA ALA A 232 18.95 -4.66 -1.88
C ALA A 232 19.71 -5.05 -0.59
N ALA A 233 20.23 -6.28 -0.52
CA ALA A 233 21.06 -6.74 0.59
C ALA A 233 22.38 -5.95 0.69
N MET A 234 23.05 -5.72 -0.43
CA MET A 234 24.29 -4.93 -0.47
C MET A 234 24.05 -3.49 -0.02
N ASP A 235 22.93 -2.89 -0.43
CA ASP A 235 22.58 -1.52 -0.05
C ASP A 235 22.27 -1.43 1.45
N SER A 236 21.47 -2.36 1.97
CA SER A 236 21.18 -2.43 3.41
C SER A 236 22.43 -2.65 4.27
N LEU A 237 23.40 -3.44 3.79
CA LEU A 237 24.68 -3.63 4.50
C LEU A 237 25.53 -2.35 4.54
N ARG A 238 25.48 -1.52 3.48
CA ARG A 238 26.15 -0.22 3.42
C ARG A 238 25.53 0.77 4.40
N GLU A 239 24.20 0.79 4.50
CA GLU A 239 23.47 1.65 5.43
C GLU A 239 23.57 1.18 6.88
N GLY A 240 24.04 -0.05 7.12
CA GLY A 240 24.13 -0.62 8.46
C GLY A 240 22.77 -0.97 9.07
N VAL A 241 21.71 -0.99 8.26
CA VAL A 241 20.36 -1.36 8.69
C VAL A 241 20.31 -2.88 8.87
N ARG A 242 19.97 -3.33 10.08
CA ARG A 242 19.66 -4.74 10.34
C ARG A 242 18.28 -5.04 9.77
N VAL A 243 18.21 -5.85 8.73
CA VAL A 243 16.94 -6.35 8.20
C VAL A 243 16.57 -7.64 8.95
N PRO A 244 15.53 -7.65 9.78
CA PRO A 244 15.01 -8.90 10.32
C PRO A 244 14.42 -9.74 9.17
N TRP A 245 15.19 -10.72 8.70
CA TRP A 245 14.86 -11.57 7.54
C TRP A 245 13.48 -12.24 7.66
N MET A 246 13.07 -12.64 8.88
CA MET A 246 11.74 -13.25 9.11
C MET A 246 10.58 -12.24 9.01
N ALA A 247 10.79 -11.00 9.45
CA ALA A 247 9.77 -9.96 9.33
C ALA A 247 9.62 -9.51 7.87
N ALA A 248 10.74 -9.49 7.13
CA ALA A 248 10.76 -9.19 5.70
C ALA A 248 10.12 -10.31 4.85
N ALA A 249 10.22 -11.57 5.28
CA ALA A 249 9.66 -12.71 4.55
C ALA A 249 8.13 -12.78 4.54
N MET A 250 7.45 -12.09 5.48
CA MET A 250 5.99 -12.07 5.57
C MET A 250 5.34 -10.88 4.83
N GLY A 251 6.13 -10.11 4.06
CA GLY A 251 5.66 -8.95 3.30
C GLY A 251 5.53 -7.69 4.15
N ASP A 252 5.12 -6.59 3.52
CA ASP A 252 4.90 -5.31 4.18
C ASP A 252 3.78 -5.48 5.23
N ARG A 253 4.15 -5.50 6.52
CA ARG A 253 3.18 -5.56 7.62
C ARG A 253 2.40 -4.25 7.61
N GLY A 254 1.23 -4.26 6.98
CA GLY A 254 0.31 -3.13 6.99
C GLY A 254 -0.03 -2.75 8.43
N VAL A 255 0.11 -1.46 8.75
CA VAL A 255 -0.26 -0.89 10.06
C VAL A 255 -1.79 -0.87 10.27
N ALA A 256 -2.57 -1.04 9.20
CA ALA A 256 -4.01 -1.20 9.26
C ALA A 256 -4.36 -2.59 9.83
N SER A 257 -4.49 -2.65 11.16
CA SER A 257 -4.96 -3.77 11.98
C SER A 257 -6.44 -4.13 11.74
N VAL A 258 -6.85 -4.24 10.48
CA VAL A 258 -8.09 -4.94 10.09
C VAL A 258 -7.65 -6.24 9.43
N SER A 259 -6.91 -7.06 10.19
CA SER A 259 -6.25 -8.28 9.71
C SER A 259 -7.15 -9.51 9.72
N THR A 260 -8.46 -9.35 9.95
CA THR A 260 -9.37 -10.50 9.87
C THR A 260 -9.84 -10.66 8.43
N LEU A 261 -9.67 -11.86 7.89
CA LEU A 261 -10.18 -12.24 6.58
C LEU A 261 -11.67 -11.91 6.42
N SER A 262 -12.45 -12.03 7.49
CA SER A 262 -13.87 -11.70 7.50
C SER A 262 -14.16 -10.20 7.36
N ALA A 263 -13.30 -9.33 7.89
CA ALA A 263 -13.41 -7.90 7.70
C ALA A 263 -13.03 -7.52 6.26
N PHE A 264 -11.96 -8.09 5.71
CA PHE A 264 -11.58 -7.91 4.30
C PHE A 264 -12.71 -8.34 3.35
N VAL A 265 -13.28 -9.54 3.55
CA VAL A 265 -14.41 -10.04 2.76
C VAL A 265 -15.62 -9.11 2.85
N ARG A 266 -15.92 -8.57 4.04
CA ARG A 266 -17.09 -7.71 4.25
C ARG A 266 -16.91 -6.30 3.69
N SER A 267 -15.72 -5.74 3.79
CA SER A 267 -15.44 -4.33 3.45
C SER A 267 -15.00 -4.13 2.01
N GLU A 268 -14.33 -5.11 1.40
CA GLU A 268 -13.67 -4.92 0.10
C GLU A 268 -14.19 -5.86 -1.00
N LEU A 269 -14.48 -7.12 -0.71
CA LEU A 269 -15.02 -8.07 -1.70
C LEU A 269 -16.55 -8.04 -1.78
N GLY A 270 -17.22 -8.01 -0.62
CA GLY A 270 -18.66 -8.23 -0.53
C GLY A 270 -19.09 -9.69 -0.72
N TYR A 271 -20.23 -10.04 -0.13
CA TYR A 271 -20.74 -11.42 -0.16
C TYR A 271 -21.20 -11.86 -1.55
N LEU A 272 -21.71 -10.93 -2.37
CA LEU A 272 -22.20 -11.24 -3.71
C LEU A 272 -21.06 -11.66 -4.65
N GLU A 273 -19.94 -10.93 -4.64
CA GLU A 273 -18.78 -11.25 -5.48
C GLU A 273 -18.16 -12.57 -5.06
N LEU A 274 -18.09 -12.84 -3.74
CA LEU A 274 -17.64 -14.12 -3.23
C LEU A 274 -18.56 -15.28 -3.66
N ALA A 275 -19.88 -15.07 -3.65
CA ALA A 275 -20.85 -16.06 -4.12
C ALA A 275 -20.71 -16.33 -5.64
N LEU A 276 -20.54 -15.28 -6.44
CA LEU A 276 -20.29 -15.39 -7.88
C LEU A 276 -18.96 -16.10 -8.17
N ALA A 277 -17.89 -15.73 -7.46
CA ALA A 277 -16.58 -16.35 -7.58
C ALA A 277 -16.62 -17.83 -7.22
N SER A 278 -17.36 -18.19 -6.17
CA SER A 278 -17.57 -19.58 -5.73
C SER A 278 -18.39 -20.38 -6.75
N ALA A 279 -19.49 -19.82 -7.27
CA ALA A 279 -20.28 -20.45 -8.31
C ALA A 279 -19.44 -20.67 -9.59
N GLY A 280 -18.63 -19.69 -9.96
CA GLY A 280 -17.76 -19.76 -11.12
C GLY A 280 -16.65 -20.78 -10.96
N PHE A 281 -16.09 -20.90 -9.75
CA PHE A 281 -15.16 -21.97 -9.40
C PHE A 281 -15.79 -23.36 -9.57
N VAL A 282 -17.03 -23.55 -9.09
CA VAL A 282 -17.78 -24.80 -9.27
C VAL A 282 -18.00 -25.11 -10.75
N VAL A 283 -18.34 -24.09 -11.55
CA VAL A 283 -18.47 -24.23 -13.01
C VAL A 283 -17.14 -24.71 -13.63
N MET A 284 -16.01 -24.09 -13.29
CA MET A 284 -14.70 -24.47 -13.84
C MET A 284 -14.26 -25.88 -13.42
N VAL A 285 -14.52 -26.29 -12.17
CA VAL A 285 -14.16 -27.63 -11.67
C VAL A 285 -14.97 -28.73 -12.36
N ARG A 286 -16.23 -28.45 -12.71
CA ARG A 286 -17.11 -29.42 -13.40
C ARG A 286 -16.65 -29.69 -14.84
N HIS A 287 -15.95 -28.77 -15.48
CA HIS A 287 -15.44 -28.96 -16.82
C HIS A 287 -14.08 -29.67 -16.80
N ALA A 288 -13.91 -30.66 -17.67
CA ALA A 288 -12.67 -31.44 -17.74
C ALA A 288 -11.52 -30.67 -18.42
N GLY A 289 -10.28 -31.08 -18.16
CA GLY A 289 -9.11 -30.58 -18.87
C GLY A 289 -8.58 -29.24 -18.34
N ARG A 290 -8.48 -28.25 -19.22
CA ARG A 290 -7.77 -26.97 -18.96
C ARG A 290 -8.48 -26.09 -17.92
N GLU A 291 -9.81 -26.06 -17.93
CA GLU A 291 -10.60 -25.25 -17.00
C GLU A 291 -10.44 -25.74 -15.56
N ARG A 292 -10.48 -27.07 -15.33
CA ARG A 292 -10.19 -27.67 -14.01
C ARG A 292 -8.78 -27.37 -13.52
N ARG A 293 -7.78 -27.40 -14.39
CA ARG A 293 -6.40 -27.02 -14.02
C ARG A 293 -6.30 -25.56 -13.61
N LEU A 294 -6.97 -24.68 -14.34
CA LEU A 294 -7.05 -23.26 -13.99
C LEU A 294 -7.81 -23.06 -12.67
N ALA A 295 -8.86 -23.83 -12.40
CA ALA A 295 -9.54 -23.81 -11.12
C ALA A 295 -8.59 -24.21 -9.98
N LEU A 296 -7.79 -25.27 -10.14
CA LEU A 296 -6.79 -25.65 -9.14
C LEU A 296 -5.74 -24.56 -8.91
N ALA A 297 -5.26 -23.92 -9.97
CA ALA A 297 -4.37 -22.78 -9.87
C ALA A 297 -5.02 -21.63 -9.10
N PHE A 298 -6.28 -21.30 -9.42
CA PHE A 298 -7.05 -20.26 -8.77
C PHE A 298 -7.25 -20.54 -7.28
N ALA A 299 -7.59 -21.79 -6.92
CA ALA A 299 -7.69 -22.23 -5.52
C ALA A 299 -6.35 -22.04 -4.79
N GLY A 300 -5.23 -22.39 -5.42
CA GLY A 300 -3.90 -22.17 -4.86
C GLY A 300 -3.61 -20.70 -4.59
N VAL A 301 -3.86 -19.82 -5.56
CA VAL A 301 -3.69 -18.37 -5.39
C VAL A 301 -4.55 -17.84 -4.25
N VAL A 302 -5.85 -18.17 -4.24
CA VAL A 302 -6.79 -17.70 -3.20
C VAL A 302 -6.40 -18.23 -1.81
N LEU A 303 -5.98 -19.50 -1.71
CA LEU A 303 -5.56 -20.10 -0.44
C LEU A 303 -4.30 -19.43 0.11
N VAL A 304 -3.26 -19.26 -0.70
CA VAL A 304 -2.03 -18.57 -0.25
C VAL A 304 -2.31 -17.10 0.07
N SER A 305 -3.18 -16.44 -0.69
CA SER A 305 -3.57 -15.06 -0.41
C SER A 305 -4.34 -14.94 0.90
N GLY A 306 -5.30 -15.84 1.16
CA GLY A 306 -6.04 -15.89 2.41
C GLY A 306 -5.15 -16.19 3.62
N LEU A 307 -4.18 -17.11 3.48
CA LEU A 307 -3.18 -17.39 4.50
C LEU A 307 -2.25 -16.20 4.75
N GLY A 308 -1.84 -15.49 3.70
CA GLY A 308 -1.05 -14.27 3.81
C GLY A 308 -1.79 -13.18 4.59
N ILE A 309 -3.06 -12.93 4.24
CA ILE A 309 -3.91 -11.97 4.95
C ILE A 309 -4.08 -12.39 6.42
N TYR A 310 -4.33 -13.68 6.68
CA TYR A 310 -4.43 -14.22 8.03
C TYR A 310 -3.12 -14.07 8.83
N ALA A 311 -1.96 -14.19 8.16
CA ALA A 311 -0.65 -13.97 8.74
C ALA A 311 -0.28 -12.49 8.91
N GLY A 312 -1.15 -11.56 8.50
CA GLY A 312 -0.96 -10.11 8.69
C GLY A 312 -0.52 -9.34 7.45
N ALA A 313 -0.59 -9.93 6.25
CA ALA A 313 -0.41 -9.17 5.01
C ALA A 313 -1.46 -8.05 4.91
N ALA A 314 -1.08 -6.90 4.37
CA ALA A 314 -1.97 -5.75 4.26
C ALA A 314 -3.25 -6.10 3.46
N ALA A 315 -4.40 -5.81 4.05
CA ALA A 315 -5.73 -6.03 3.46
C ALA A 315 -6.74 -5.04 4.06
N GLY A 316 -6.33 -3.77 4.19
CA GLY A 316 -7.13 -2.72 4.81
C GLY A 316 -7.62 -1.71 3.78
N THR A 317 -8.50 -0.81 4.21
CA THR A 317 -9.20 0.18 3.35
C THR A 317 -8.31 1.17 2.61
N VAL A 318 -7.02 1.21 2.92
CA VAL A 318 -6.06 2.23 2.43
C VAL A 318 -4.83 1.59 1.78
N ARG A 319 -4.55 0.31 2.11
CA ARG A 319 -3.37 -0.41 1.65
C ARG A 319 -3.63 -1.90 1.50
N PHE A 320 -3.17 -2.44 0.38
CA PHE A 320 -3.36 -3.82 -0.02
C PHE A 320 -2.03 -4.48 -0.40
N SER A 321 -1.85 -5.71 0.07
CA SER A 321 -0.72 -6.56 -0.32
C SER A 321 -0.89 -7.09 -1.74
N ALA A 322 0.23 -7.46 -2.35
CA ALA A 322 0.26 -8.08 -3.67
C ALA A 322 -0.57 -9.38 -3.69
N LEU A 323 -0.57 -10.12 -2.57
CA LEU A 323 -1.38 -11.31 -2.37
C LEU A 323 -2.87 -10.99 -2.38
N ALA A 324 -3.33 -9.97 -1.65
CA ALA A 324 -4.73 -9.57 -1.67
C ALA A 324 -5.19 -9.18 -3.10
N ILE A 325 -4.34 -8.47 -3.83
CA ILE A 325 -4.61 -8.08 -5.22
C ILE A 325 -4.63 -9.30 -6.16
N ALA A 326 -3.68 -10.22 -6.04
CA ALA A 326 -3.64 -11.43 -6.86
C ALA A 326 -4.87 -12.34 -6.59
N GLY A 327 -5.23 -12.52 -5.32
CA GLY A 327 -6.39 -13.28 -4.89
C GLY A 327 -7.71 -12.69 -5.40
N THR A 328 -7.92 -11.38 -5.23
CA THR A 328 -9.11 -10.67 -5.75
C THR A 328 -9.21 -10.74 -7.27
N THR A 329 -8.09 -10.59 -7.97
CA THR A 329 -8.01 -10.74 -9.45
C THR A 329 -8.50 -12.11 -9.90
N VAL A 330 -8.02 -13.16 -9.24
CA VAL A 330 -8.42 -14.54 -9.53
C VAL A 330 -9.89 -14.80 -9.19
N LEU A 331 -10.40 -14.24 -8.08
CA LEU A 331 -11.83 -14.35 -7.71
C LEU A 331 -12.74 -13.68 -8.74
N ALA A 332 -12.38 -12.51 -9.27
CA ALA A 332 -13.16 -11.89 -10.33
C ALA A 332 -13.09 -12.68 -11.64
N ALA A 333 -11.92 -13.22 -11.98
CA ALA A 333 -11.77 -14.11 -13.13
C ALA A 333 -12.63 -15.37 -13.00
N SER A 334 -12.74 -15.95 -11.80
CA SER A 334 -13.66 -17.08 -11.57
C SER A 334 -15.12 -16.62 -11.62
N GLY A 335 -15.46 -15.46 -11.05
CA GLY A 335 -16.80 -14.86 -11.13
C GLY A 335 -17.29 -14.67 -12.58
N ALA A 336 -16.38 -14.36 -13.51
CA ALA A 336 -16.69 -14.29 -14.94
C ALA A 336 -17.31 -15.60 -15.46
N SER A 337 -16.83 -16.75 -15.01
CA SER A 337 -17.36 -18.08 -15.39
C SER A 337 -18.79 -18.30 -14.89
N ALA A 338 -19.16 -17.77 -13.72
CA ALA A 338 -20.54 -17.79 -13.24
C ALA A 338 -21.44 -16.90 -14.11
N LEU A 339 -20.99 -15.68 -14.41
CA LEU A 339 -21.74 -14.76 -15.28
C LEU A 339 -21.91 -15.35 -16.67
N TRP A 340 -20.88 -16.02 -17.20
CA TRP A 340 -20.98 -16.76 -18.45
C TRP A 340 -22.03 -17.85 -18.36
N ALA A 341 -22.00 -18.73 -17.36
CA ALA A 341 -22.98 -19.78 -17.19
C ALA A 341 -24.42 -19.23 -17.12
N LEU A 342 -24.62 -18.09 -16.44
CA LEU A 342 -25.92 -17.40 -16.39
C LEU A 342 -26.34 -16.88 -17.77
N THR A 343 -25.48 -16.11 -18.45
CA THR A 343 -25.78 -15.57 -19.80
C THR A 343 -26.01 -16.68 -20.82
N ASP A 344 -25.26 -17.76 -20.72
CA ASP A 344 -25.41 -18.94 -21.58
C ASP A 344 -26.74 -19.64 -21.30
N THR A 345 -27.10 -19.84 -20.02
CA THR A 345 -28.40 -20.42 -19.65
C THR A 345 -29.55 -19.59 -20.18
N VAL A 346 -29.49 -18.25 -20.05
CA VAL A 346 -30.52 -17.35 -20.61
C VAL A 346 -30.55 -17.40 -22.13
N ALA A 347 -29.39 -17.41 -22.80
CA ALA A 347 -29.32 -17.54 -24.25
C ALA A 347 -29.87 -18.89 -24.77
N HIS A 348 -29.87 -19.94 -23.93
CA HIS A 348 -30.41 -21.26 -24.24
C HIS A 348 -31.87 -21.46 -23.78
N ALA A 349 -32.46 -20.49 -23.08
CA ALA A 349 -33.85 -20.56 -22.64
C ALA A 349 -34.80 -20.52 -23.84
N ARG A 350 -35.89 -21.30 -23.78
CA ARG A 350 -36.93 -21.37 -24.83
C ARG A 350 -37.91 -20.20 -24.72
N ILE A 351 -37.39 -18.98 -24.61
CA ILE A 351 -38.18 -17.74 -24.53
C ILE A 351 -37.91 -16.87 -25.76
N PRO A 352 -38.91 -16.13 -26.26
CA PRO A 352 -38.67 -15.15 -27.31
C PRO A 352 -37.63 -14.12 -26.81
N PHE A 353 -36.74 -13.68 -27.70
CA PHE A 353 -35.68 -12.70 -27.40
C PHE A 353 -34.57 -13.16 -26.43
N ALA A 354 -34.40 -14.47 -26.16
CA ALA A 354 -33.34 -15.01 -25.30
C ALA A 354 -31.93 -14.44 -25.57
N ALA A 355 -31.52 -14.35 -26.84
CA ALA A 355 -30.22 -13.79 -27.22
C ALA A 355 -30.10 -12.28 -26.93
N ALA A 356 -31.18 -11.53 -27.12
CA ALA A 356 -31.24 -10.11 -26.78
C ALA A 356 -31.17 -9.92 -25.26
N SER A 357 -31.89 -10.75 -24.50
CA SER A 357 -31.84 -10.76 -23.03
C SER A 357 -30.44 -11.08 -22.50
N ALA A 358 -29.75 -12.07 -23.07
CA ALA A 358 -28.36 -12.38 -22.70
C ALA A 358 -27.39 -11.23 -23.00
N THR A 359 -27.62 -10.48 -24.08
CA THR A 359 -26.85 -9.27 -24.40
C THR A 359 -27.17 -8.15 -23.41
N MET A 360 -28.45 -7.96 -23.07
CA MET A 360 -28.89 -6.99 -22.06
C MET A 360 -28.28 -7.28 -20.69
N MET A 361 -28.15 -8.56 -20.31
CA MET A 361 -27.46 -8.95 -19.08
C MET A 361 -26.00 -8.49 -19.05
N GLN A 362 -25.27 -8.59 -20.17
CA GLN A 362 -23.90 -8.08 -20.24
C GLN A 362 -23.83 -6.57 -20.06
N VAL A 363 -24.78 -5.84 -20.66
CA VAL A 363 -24.91 -4.38 -20.47
C VAL A 363 -25.20 -4.06 -19.00
N LEU A 364 -26.08 -4.82 -18.35
CA LEU A 364 -26.35 -4.67 -16.91
C LEU A 364 -25.11 -4.97 -16.06
N PHE A 365 -24.31 -5.98 -16.42
CA PHE A 365 -23.07 -6.28 -15.71
C PHE A 365 -22.00 -5.19 -15.88
N LEU A 366 -22.09 -4.34 -16.91
CA LEU A 366 -21.23 -3.15 -17.05
C LEU A 366 -21.47 -2.10 -15.94
N ALA A 367 -22.59 -2.17 -15.22
CA ALA A 367 -22.81 -1.33 -14.04
C ALA A 367 -21.84 -1.65 -12.90
N ALA A 368 -21.34 -2.89 -12.80
CA ALA A 368 -20.41 -3.29 -11.74
C ALA A 368 -19.06 -2.54 -11.79
N PRO A 369 -18.32 -2.49 -12.91
CA PRO A 369 -17.09 -1.70 -12.98
C PRO A 369 -17.33 -0.20 -12.83
N LEU A 370 -18.49 0.33 -13.26
CA LEU A 370 -18.84 1.74 -13.02
C LEU A 370 -19.07 2.02 -11.53
N ARG A 371 -19.72 1.11 -10.80
CA ARG A 371 -19.86 1.19 -9.34
C ARG A 371 -18.50 1.17 -8.64
N MET A 372 -17.58 0.31 -9.10
CA MET A 372 -16.22 0.24 -8.56
C MET A 372 -15.44 1.54 -8.79
N LEU A 373 -15.61 2.15 -9.96
CA LEU A 373 -15.02 3.45 -10.27
C LEU A 373 -15.59 4.55 -9.38
N ASP A 374 -16.91 4.63 -9.24
CA ASP A 374 -17.59 5.62 -8.38
C ASP A 374 -17.18 5.49 -6.90
N GLU A 375 -17.08 4.24 -6.41
CA GLU A 375 -16.59 3.96 -5.06
C GLU A 375 -15.12 4.36 -4.89
N THR A 376 -14.28 4.10 -5.89
CA THR A 376 -12.88 4.53 -5.91
C THR A 376 -12.76 6.04 -5.85
N GLU A 377 -13.48 6.78 -6.70
CA GLU A 377 -13.48 8.25 -6.71
C GLU A 377 -13.96 8.82 -5.38
N THR A 378 -15.06 8.27 -4.84
CA THR A 378 -15.59 8.70 -3.53
C THR A 378 -14.55 8.52 -2.42
N ARG A 379 -13.87 7.37 -2.39
CA ARG A 379 -12.85 7.10 -1.38
C ARG A 379 -11.55 7.88 -1.64
N ASN A 380 -11.17 8.13 -2.89
CA ASN A 380 -10.02 8.98 -3.25
C ASN A 380 -10.25 10.44 -2.79
N ALA A 381 -11.44 10.98 -3.04
CA ALA A 381 -11.84 12.31 -2.59
C ALA A 381 -11.77 12.43 -1.06
N LEU A 382 -12.11 11.35 -0.34
CA LEU A 382 -11.93 11.29 1.11
C LEU A 382 -10.43 11.26 1.46
N ARG A 383 -9.60 10.40 0.85
CA ARG A 383 -8.16 10.31 1.19
C ARG A 383 -7.40 11.62 0.96
N GLY A 384 -7.82 12.41 -0.03
CA GLY A 384 -7.44 13.80 -0.30
C GLY A 384 -5.95 14.14 -0.12
N GLU A 385 -5.24 14.36 -1.22
CA GLU A 385 -3.86 14.89 -1.26
C GLU A 385 -3.67 16.10 -0.31
N ALA A 386 -4.70 16.95 -0.23
CA ALA A 386 -4.75 18.10 0.66
C ALA A 386 -4.58 17.74 2.14
N SER A 387 -5.12 16.63 2.62
CA SER A 387 -5.03 16.24 4.04
C SER A 387 -3.60 15.93 4.45
N THR A 388 -2.87 15.28 3.55
CA THR A 388 -1.46 14.93 3.70
C THR A 388 -0.59 16.18 3.68
N HIS A 389 -0.79 17.04 2.69
CA HIS A 389 -0.06 18.31 2.58
C HIS A 389 -0.29 19.21 3.80
N LEU A 390 -1.55 19.38 4.24
CA LEU A 390 -1.88 20.19 5.41
C LEU A 390 -1.29 19.62 6.70
N TRP A 391 -1.25 18.29 6.83
CA TRP A 391 -0.55 17.64 7.94
C TRP A 391 0.94 17.96 7.92
N GLU A 392 1.57 17.89 6.74
CA GLU A 392 3.00 18.19 6.57
C GLU A 392 3.34 19.66 6.81
N GLU A 393 2.51 20.60 6.36
CA GLU A 393 2.66 22.03 6.71
C GLU A 393 2.65 22.21 8.24
N LEU A 394 1.67 21.62 8.93
CA LEU A 394 1.60 21.71 10.39
C LEU A 394 2.79 21.02 11.08
N ALA A 395 3.25 19.90 10.52
CA ALA A 395 4.36 19.14 11.09
C ALA A 395 5.71 19.84 10.89
N PHE A 396 5.97 20.38 9.70
CA PHE A 396 7.32 20.77 9.26
C PHE A 396 7.51 22.26 9.02
N ASP A 397 6.48 23.03 8.64
CA ASP A 397 6.67 24.45 8.34
C ASP A 397 6.81 25.29 9.60
N GLU A 398 6.20 24.86 10.70
CA GLU A 398 6.38 25.48 12.02
C GLU A 398 7.77 25.17 12.65
N ILE A 399 8.54 24.25 12.05
CA ILE A 399 9.88 23.91 12.54
C ILE A 399 10.88 25.02 12.16
N PRO A 400 11.66 25.54 13.13
CA PRO A 400 12.70 26.53 12.84
C PRO A 400 13.71 26.04 11.80
N PRO A 401 14.30 26.95 11.00
CA PRO A 401 15.32 26.58 10.04
C PRO A 401 16.54 25.95 10.73
N ARG A 402 17.12 24.95 10.07
CA ARG A 402 18.25 24.15 10.58
C ARG A 402 17.97 23.47 11.92
N ALA A 403 16.72 23.19 12.25
CA ALA A 403 16.39 22.45 13.46
C ALA A 403 16.88 21.00 13.38
N LEU A 404 17.19 20.43 14.55
CA LEU A 404 17.30 18.99 14.71
C LEU A 404 15.98 18.45 15.26
N LEU A 405 15.43 17.42 14.62
CA LEU A 405 14.22 16.72 15.02
C LEU A 405 14.59 15.36 15.65
N LEU A 406 14.37 15.22 16.96
CA LEU A 406 14.53 13.95 17.67
C LEU A 406 13.24 13.15 17.61
N ILE A 407 13.27 11.96 17.00
CA ILE A 407 12.09 11.12 16.82
C ILE A 407 12.23 9.84 17.62
N SER A 408 11.25 9.61 18.49
CA SER A 408 11.20 8.45 19.38
C SER A 408 10.46 7.26 18.80
N GLU A 409 9.70 7.46 17.71
CA GLU A 409 8.83 6.43 17.13
C GLU A 409 9.15 6.10 15.67
N ASP A 410 9.19 4.81 15.35
CA ASP A 410 9.52 4.30 14.02
C ASP A 410 8.50 4.69 12.94
N ARG A 411 7.22 4.78 13.28
CA ARG A 411 6.17 5.16 12.33
C ARG A 411 6.28 6.62 11.90
N LEU A 412 6.45 7.51 12.87
CA LEU A 412 6.68 8.92 12.57
C LEU A 412 8.00 9.09 11.79
N TYR A 413 9.05 8.35 12.16
CA TYR A 413 10.31 8.38 11.43
C TYR A 413 10.14 7.92 9.98
N SER A 414 9.35 6.88 9.74
CA SER A 414 8.99 6.41 8.39
C SER A 414 8.25 7.49 7.61
N ARG A 415 7.30 8.19 8.24
CA ARG A 415 6.59 9.33 7.64
C ARG A 415 7.52 10.47 7.25
N VAL A 416 8.41 10.84 8.16
CA VAL A 416 9.41 11.90 7.94
C VAL A 416 10.37 11.53 6.80
N ARG A 417 10.79 10.26 6.73
CA ARG A 417 11.60 9.76 5.60
C ARG A 417 10.83 9.76 4.29
N ALA A 418 9.54 9.40 4.31
CA ALA A 418 8.68 9.42 3.13
C ALA A 418 8.51 10.85 2.60
N ALA A 419 8.22 11.81 3.49
CA ALA A 419 8.12 13.23 3.16
C ALA A 419 9.44 13.79 2.59
N ARG A 420 10.59 13.40 3.18
CA ARG A 420 11.92 13.77 2.66
C ARG A 420 12.19 13.17 1.28
N ALA A 421 11.85 11.90 1.07
CA ALA A 421 12.05 11.22 -0.20
C ALA A 421 11.17 11.82 -1.31
N ALA A 422 9.93 12.18 -0.96
CA ALA A 422 9.00 12.90 -1.83
C ALA A 422 9.45 14.34 -2.13
N GLY A 423 10.25 14.94 -1.25
CA GLY A 423 10.71 16.31 -1.34
C GLY A 423 9.70 17.33 -0.79
N THR A 424 8.72 16.89 0.01
CA THR A 424 7.76 17.77 0.69
C THR A 424 8.31 18.29 2.01
N MET A 425 9.18 17.51 2.67
CA MET A 425 9.92 17.99 3.84
C MET A 425 11.10 18.87 3.42
N ARG A 426 11.29 19.99 4.12
CA ARG A 426 12.43 20.88 3.91
C ARG A 426 13.77 20.17 4.16
N PRO A 427 14.79 20.38 3.31
CA PRO A 427 16.06 19.66 3.39
C PRO A 427 16.97 20.14 4.53
N ASP A 428 16.69 21.28 5.15
CA ASP A 428 17.52 21.86 6.21
C ASP A 428 17.20 21.31 7.61
N ILE A 429 16.12 20.54 7.76
CA ILE A 429 15.77 19.90 9.03
C ILE A 429 16.53 18.59 9.14
N ASP A 430 17.40 18.43 10.14
CA ASP A 430 18.06 17.16 10.41
C ASP A 430 17.19 16.28 11.30
N VAL A 431 17.26 14.97 11.14
CA VAL A 431 16.40 14.02 11.86
C VAL A 431 17.27 12.96 12.53
N LEU A 432 17.08 12.77 13.83
CA LEU A 432 17.76 11.75 14.62
C LEU A 432 16.75 10.75 15.20
N PRO A 433 16.69 9.51 14.69
CA PRO A 433 15.82 8.48 15.24
C PRO A 433 16.40 7.92 16.54
N THR A 434 15.85 8.32 17.69
CA THR A 434 16.40 7.91 19.00
C THR A 434 16.13 6.45 19.34
N PHE A 435 15.10 5.82 18.74
CA PHE A 435 14.76 4.41 18.93
C PHE A 435 15.71 3.44 18.20
N ALA A 436 16.43 3.91 17.19
CA ALA A 436 17.33 3.11 16.35
C ALA A 436 18.82 3.48 16.55
N LEU A 437 19.14 4.15 17.66
CA LEU A 437 20.51 4.45 18.03
C LEU A 437 21.21 3.17 18.51
N ASP A 438 22.22 2.76 17.76
CA ASP A 438 23.15 1.70 18.12
C ASP A 438 24.59 2.23 18.01
N ALA A 439 25.58 1.45 18.45
CA ALA A 439 26.97 1.90 18.46
C ALA A 439 27.51 2.29 17.07
N ARG A 440 26.97 1.72 15.99
CA ARG A 440 27.41 2.00 14.61
C ARG A 440 26.71 3.25 14.10
N SER A 441 25.40 3.36 14.23
CA SER A 441 24.63 4.54 13.83
C SER A 441 25.05 5.76 14.63
N ALA A 442 25.32 5.62 15.94
CA ALA A 442 25.89 6.66 16.80
C ALA A 442 27.23 7.19 16.26
N ARG A 443 28.16 6.32 15.88
CA ARG A 443 29.46 6.73 15.30
C ARG A 443 29.28 7.51 14.00
N THR A 444 28.40 7.04 13.13
CA THR A 444 28.10 7.72 11.87
C THR A 444 27.51 9.10 12.13
N VAL A 445 26.52 9.19 13.03
CA VAL A 445 25.87 10.46 13.39
C VAL A 445 26.87 11.44 14.00
N ILE A 446 27.70 11.00 14.95
CA ILE A 446 28.73 11.84 15.60
C ILE A 446 29.80 12.30 14.60
N ALA A 447 30.18 11.43 13.66
CA ALA A 447 31.16 11.80 12.63
C ALA A 447 30.63 12.90 11.70
N HIS A 448 29.32 12.93 11.43
CA HIS A 448 28.69 13.99 10.62
C HIS A 448 28.39 15.25 11.43
N GLU A 449 27.95 15.10 12.68
CA GLU A 449 27.63 16.21 13.58
C GLU A 449 28.22 15.96 14.98
N PRO A 450 29.46 16.41 15.25
CA PRO A 450 30.15 16.19 16.51
C PRO A 450 29.42 16.78 17.73
N LYS A 451 28.57 17.80 17.53
CA LYS A 451 27.80 18.42 18.61
C LYS A 451 26.74 17.49 19.21
N LEU A 452 26.39 16.40 18.52
CA LEU A 452 25.47 15.39 19.05
C LEU A 452 26.12 14.43 20.04
N THR A 453 27.44 14.52 20.26
CA THR A 453 28.19 13.57 21.09
C THR A 453 27.59 13.42 22.50
N SER A 454 27.26 14.52 23.18
CA SER A 454 26.72 14.47 24.54
C SER A 454 25.33 13.81 24.56
N VAL A 455 24.42 14.22 23.68
CA VAL A 455 23.07 13.66 23.57
C VAL A 455 23.10 12.17 23.19
N VAL A 456 23.88 11.80 22.17
CA VAL A 456 23.99 10.40 21.73
C VAL A 456 24.61 9.54 22.83
N ARG A 457 25.63 10.03 23.53
CA ARG A 457 26.22 9.32 24.67
C ARG A 457 25.19 9.08 25.77
N ASP A 458 24.44 10.11 26.17
CA ASP A 458 23.45 10.00 27.23
C ASP A 458 22.34 9.01 26.84
N MET A 459 21.84 9.10 25.60
CA MET A 459 20.86 8.14 25.05
C MET A 459 21.39 6.70 25.04
N MET A 460 22.66 6.49 24.68
CA MET A 460 23.26 5.14 24.63
C MET A 460 23.54 4.54 26.01
N ILE A 461 23.84 5.38 27.01
CA ILE A 461 24.20 4.93 28.37
C ILE A 461 22.97 4.84 29.27
N ALA A 462 22.16 5.90 29.32
CA ALA A 462 21.03 6.04 30.24
C ALA A 462 19.67 5.73 29.58
N GLY A 463 19.62 5.63 28.25
CA GLY A 463 18.36 5.48 27.51
C GLY A 463 17.56 6.78 27.39
N THR A 464 18.04 7.87 27.98
CA THR A 464 17.38 9.19 28.01
C THR A 464 18.41 10.30 27.88
N PRO A 465 18.03 11.46 27.29
CA PRO A 465 18.94 12.59 27.19
C PRO A 465 18.98 13.35 28.53
N SER A 466 20.14 13.92 28.89
CA SER A 466 20.25 14.80 30.05
C SER A 466 19.84 16.24 29.72
N GLU A 467 19.43 17.00 30.74
CA GLU A 467 19.11 18.43 30.58
C GLU A 467 20.32 19.20 30.04
N LEU A 468 21.51 18.92 30.59
CA LEU A 468 22.74 19.58 30.14
C LEU A 468 23.01 19.32 28.65
N SER A 469 22.90 18.08 28.18
CA SER A 469 23.20 17.77 26.78
C SER A 469 22.19 18.35 25.81
N LEU A 470 20.90 18.40 26.17
CA LEU A 470 19.89 19.08 25.35
C LEU A 470 20.06 20.60 25.37
N SER A 471 20.42 21.19 26.51
CA SER A 471 20.67 22.62 26.64
C SER A 471 21.89 23.06 25.84
N GLU A 472 23.02 22.34 25.93
CA GLU A 472 24.21 22.58 25.10
C GLU A 472 23.89 22.48 23.60
N LEU A 473 23.12 21.47 23.21
CA LEU A 473 22.73 21.29 21.81
C LEU A 473 21.78 22.39 21.33
N SER A 474 20.81 22.79 22.17
CA SER A 474 19.85 23.85 21.86
C SER A 474 20.50 25.23 21.68
N ALA A 475 21.61 25.48 22.39
CA ALA A 475 22.41 26.68 22.21
C ALA A 475 23.13 26.71 20.85
N ALA A 476 23.44 25.53 20.29
CA ALA A 476 24.10 25.42 18.99
C ALA A 476 23.12 25.45 17.81
N ARG A 477 21.90 24.91 17.96
CA ARG A 477 20.87 24.90 16.93
C ARG A 477 19.47 24.69 17.53
N PRO A 478 18.39 25.11 16.84
CA PRO A 478 17.04 24.81 17.29
C PRO A 478 16.80 23.31 17.44
N LEU A 479 16.17 22.91 18.53
CA LEU A 479 15.90 21.51 18.85
C LEU A 479 14.39 21.29 18.94
N VAL A 480 13.89 20.35 18.16
CA VAL A 480 12.49 19.89 18.17
C VAL A 480 12.50 18.39 18.50
N LEU A 481 11.59 17.95 19.35
CA LEU A 481 11.62 16.58 19.86
C LEU A 481 10.23 16.05 20.18
N GLU A 482 10.15 14.72 20.30
CA GLU A 482 9.06 14.03 20.96
C GLU A 482 9.43 13.74 22.41
N PHE A 483 8.65 14.24 23.37
CA PHE A 483 8.90 13.99 24.79
C PHE A 483 8.70 12.49 25.11
N GLY A 484 9.79 11.80 25.43
CA GLY A 484 9.76 10.38 25.76
C GLY A 484 9.14 10.09 27.12
N ALA A 485 8.41 8.98 27.23
CA ALA A 485 7.77 8.60 28.49
C ALA A 485 8.76 8.32 29.63
N THR A 486 9.98 7.91 29.28
CA THR A 486 11.06 7.59 30.22
C THR A 486 11.89 8.81 30.62
N TRP A 487 11.68 9.96 29.97
CA TRP A 487 12.53 11.14 30.15
C TRP A 487 12.27 11.81 31.50
N ASP A 488 13.29 12.53 31.98
CA ASP A 488 13.16 13.28 33.23
C ASP A 488 12.08 14.38 33.11
N ARG A 489 11.26 14.51 34.15
CA ARG A 489 10.20 15.51 34.26
C ARG A 489 10.75 16.93 34.27
N GLY A 490 11.99 17.11 34.75
CA GLY A 490 12.69 18.38 34.68
C GLY A 490 12.69 18.97 33.26
N LEU A 491 12.88 18.11 32.25
CA LEU A 491 12.93 18.51 30.85
C LEU A 491 11.62 19.10 30.33
N ALA A 492 10.46 18.71 30.87
CA ALA A 492 9.16 19.22 30.42
C ALA A 492 9.03 20.75 30.58
N ARG A 493 9.77 21.33 31.54
CA ARG A 493 9.78 22.78 31.82
C ARG A 493 10.41 23.58 30.68
N HIS A 494 11.23 22.94 29.85
CA HIS A 494 11.93 23.52 28.72
C HIS A 494 11.15 23.41 27.41
N LEU A 495 10.01 22.72 27.42
CA LEU A 495 9.27 22.42 26.21
C LEU A 495 8.23 23.51 25.89
N LEU A 496 8.24 23.95 24.65
CA LEU A 496 7.23 24.81 24.04
C LEU A 496 6.57 24.08 22.87
N PRO A 497 5.24 24.07 22.77
CA PRO A 497 4.55 23.54 21.58
C PRO A 497 4.98 24.25 20.28
N ALA A 498 5.31 23.48 19.24
CA ALA A 498 5.71 23.98 17.92
C ALA A 498 5.33 22.96 16.81
N GLY A 499 4.49 23.36 15.85
CA GLY A 499 3.81 22.45 14.93
C GLY A 499 3.01 21.37 15.64
N LEU A 500 3.18 20.12 15.19
CA LEU A 500 2.75 18.91 15.91
C LEU A 500 3.71 18.48 17.04
N PHE A 501 4.92 19.02 17.08
CA PHE A 501 5.99 18.62 17.99
C PHE A 501 6.14 19.57 19.18
N THR A 502 7.21 19.38 19.95
CA THR A 502 7.64 20.32 20.98
C THR A 502 9.06 20.80 20.70
N ARG A 503 9.29 22.10 20.83
CA ARG A 503 10.60 22.74 20.76
C ARG A 503 11.21 22.76 22.16
N PHE A 504 12.48 22.41 22.25
CA PHE A 504 13.26 22.50 23.48
C PHE A 504 14.01 23.83 23.55
N GLU A 505 13.99 24.44 24.72
CA GLU A 505 14.67 25.70 25.04
C GLU A 505 15.72 25.46 26.13
N GLY A 506 16.92 25.99 25.97
CA GLY A 506 17.98 25.81 26.98
C GLY A 506 17.62 26.37 28.36
N GLU A 507 16.73 27.37 28.39
CA GLU A 507 16.19 27.94 29.63
C GLU A 507 14.77 27.42 29.89
N PRO A 508 14.41 27.10 31.15
CA PRO A 508 13.04 26.76 31.52
C PRO A 508 12.08 27.88 31.14
N ARG A 509 10.95 27.51 30.52
CA ARG A 509 9.93 28.46 30.09
C ARG A 509 8.79 28.54 31.10
N GLY A 510 8.16 29.71 31.16
CA GLY A 510 7.03 29.96 32.05
C GLY A 510 5.70 29.46 31.49
N ILE A 511 4.67 29.46 32.35
CA ILE A 511 3.28 29.13 31.98
C ILE A 511 2.80 30.02 30.82
N SER A 512 3.09 31.33 30.90
CA SER A 512 2.67 32.32 29.90
C SER A 512 3.22 32.02 28.51
N ASP A 513 4.48 31.60 28.40
CA ASP A 513 5.10 31.27 27.12
C ASP A 513 4.45 30.04 26.49
N ARG A 514 4.22 28.99 27.30
CA ARG A 514 3.52 27.76 26.86
C ARG A 514 2.10 28.06 26.39
N ARG A 515 1.40 28.92 27.12
CA ARG A 515 0.03 29.33 26.77
C ARG A 515 -0.01 30.06 25.42
N ILE A 516 0.88 31.03 25.22
CA ILE A 516 1.00 31.77 23.96
C ILE A 516 1.36 30.83 22.81
N ALA A 517 2.26 29.88 23.06
CA ALA A 517 2.64 28.88 22.06
C ALA A 517 1.45 28.00 21.63
N LEU A 518 0.62 27.53 22.57
CA LEU A 518 -0.61 26.78 22.28
C LEU A 518 -1.62 27.63 21.50
N ASP A 519 -1.83 28.89 21.90
CA ASP A 519 -2.79 29.79 21.24
C ASP A 519 -2.43 30.06 19.78
N LYS A 520 -1.13 30.18 19.49
CA LYS A 520 -0.63 30.39 18.13
C LYS A 520 -0.98 29.24 17.18
N GLN A 521 -1.22 28.03 17.70
CA GLN A 521 -1.46 26.82 16.92
C GLN A 521 -2.93 26.51 16.66
N MET A 522 -3.87 27.19 17.32
CA MET A 522 -5.29 26.86 17.22
C MET A 522 -5.80 26.89 15.77
N GLY A 523 -5.42 27.92 14.99
CA GLY A 523 -5.86 28.06 13.61
C GLY A 523 -5.24 27.06 12.63
N SER A 524 -4.00 26.62 12.84
CA SER A 524 -3.37 25.58 12.02
C SER A 524 -3.93 24.20 12.38
N ARG A 525 -4.16 23.93 13.67
CA ARG A 525 -4.84 22.73 14.18
C ARG A 525 -6.24 22.55 13.62
N ASP A 526 -7.09 23.58 13.66
CA ASP A 526 -8.49 23.48 13.21
C ASP A 526 -8.58 23.20 11.71
N ARG A 527 -7.65 23.77 10.92
CA ARG A 527 -7.52 23.45 9.49
C ARG A 527 -7.15 21.99 9.27
N VAL A 528 -6.17 21.48 10.01
CA VAL A 528 -5.76 20.06 9.93
C VAL A 528 -6.87 19.12 10.41
N ALA A 529 -7.58 19.46 11.48
CA ALA A 529 -8.71 18.66 11.97
C ALA A 529 -9.82 18.60 10.92
N THR A 530 -10.14 19.73 10.29
CA THR A 530 -11.13 19.81 9.21
C THR A 530 -10.72 19.00 7.99
N ALA A 531 -9.42 18.89 7.71
CA ALA A 531 -8.92 18.12 6.58
C ALA A 531 -8.79 16.62 6.86
N ILE A 532 -8.39 16.23 8.07
CA ILE A 532 -8.03 14.84 8.41
C ILE A 532 -9.21 14.05 8.99
N LEU A 533 -10.07 14.67 9.79
CA LEU A 533 -11.19 13.93 10.42
C LEU A 533 -12.22 13.44 9.40
N PRO A 534 -12.61 14.24 8.38
CA PRO A 534 -13.49 13.76 7.32
C PRO A 534 -12.79 12.80 6.35
N SER A 535 -11.48 12.96 6.14
CA SER A 535 -10.72 12.17 5.16
C SER A 535 -10.63 10.69 5.52
N LYS A 536 -10.89 10.35 6.79
CA LYS A 536 -10.78 9.01 7.34
C LYS A 536 -9.41 8.38 7.07
N ASN A 537 -8.34 9.15 6.84
CA ASN A 537 -6.99 8.59 6.72
C ASN A 537 -6.55 8.12 8.12
N PRO A 538 -6.63 6.81 8.42
CA PRO A 538 -6.44 6.33 9.78
C PRO A 538 -4.98 6.45 10.21
N GLU A 539 -4.04 6.48 9.27
CA GLU A 539 -2.61 6.58 9.57
C GLU A 539 -2.23 8.00 9.96
N LEU A 540 -2.68 9.02 9.21
CA LEU A 540 -2.48 10.41 9.61
C LEU A 540 -3.17 10.74 10.94
N VAL A 541 -4.38 10.22 11.17
CA VAL A 541 -5.06 10.37 12.48
C VAL A 541 -4.22 9.75 13.59
N LYS A 542 -3.72 8.51 13.43
CA LYS A 542 -2.89 7.85 14.45
C LYS A 542 -1.62 8.65 14.76
N LEU A 543 -0.92 9.13 13.73
CA LEU A 543 0.29 9.96 13.90
C LEU A 543 -0.04 11.27 14.63
N THR A 544 -1.14 11.93 14.27
CA THR A 544 -1.59 13.19 14.90
C THR A 544 -1.98 12.97 16.37
N VAL A 545 -2.81 11.95 16.64
CA VAL A 545 -3.23 11.57 18.00
C VAL A 545 -2.03 11.27 18.87
N ARG A 546 -1.04 10.56 18.33
CA ARG A 546 0.19 10.26 19.05
C ARG A 546 0.99 11.52 19.40
N ALA A 547 1.22 12.41 18.44
CA ALA A 547 1.93 13.66 18.67
C ALA A 547 1.22 14.56 19.70
N LEU A 548 -0.11 14.69 19.59
CA LEU A 548 -0.93 15.45 20.55
C LEU A 548 -0.96 14.80 21.93
N ARG A 549 -0.95 13.47 22.01
CA ARG A 549 -0.86 12.75 23.28
C ARG A 549 0.48 13.00 23.97
N ILE A 550 1.59 12.95 23.23
CA ILE A 550 2.93 13.25 23.77
C ILE A 550 2.96 14.69 24.30
N ARG A 551 2.37 15.65 23.57
CA ARG A 551 2.21 17.02 24.04
C ARG A 551 1.39 17.11 25.33
N ALA A 552 0.21 16.51 25.37
CA ALA A 552 -0.66 16.53 26.55
C ALA A 552 0.05 15.97 27.79
N ILE A 553 0.80 14.87 27.62
CA ILE A 553 1.66 14.31 28.66
C ILE A 553 2.74 15.32 29.09
N SER A 554 3.46 15.91 28.14
CA SER A 554 4.53 16.88 28.45
C SER A 554 4.00 18.09 29.24
N THR A 555 2.82 18.61 28.90
CA THR A 555 2.18 19.71 29.64
C THR A 555 1.67 19.26 31.01
N ALA A 556 1.11 18.05 31.10
CA ALA A 556 0.58 17.50 32.35
C ALA A 556 1.67 17.33 33.42
N VAL A 557 2.88 16.92 33.01
CA VAL A 557 4.05 16.73 33.88
C VAL A 557 4.49 18.02 34.55
N THR A 558 4.31 19.17 33.89
CA THR A 558 4.65 20.47 34.47
C THR A 558 3.71 20.89 35.61
N GLY A 559 2.55 20.24 35.76
CA GLY A 559 1.53 20.59 36.74
C GLY A 559 0.64 21.78 36.34
N GLU A 560 0.77 22.27 35.11
CA GLU A 560 0.04 23.43 34.61
C GLU A 560 -1.37 23.07 34.13
N ARG A 561 -2.38 23.33 34.96
CA ARG A 561 -3.77 22.96 34.68
C ARG A 561 -4.32 23.60 33.41
N GLU A 562 -4.08 24.90 33.19
CA GLU A 562 -4.62 25.62 32.02
C GLU A 562 -3.99 25.12 30.71
N SER A 563 -2.65 25.06 30.65
CA SER A 563 -1.91 24.52 29.50
C SER A 563 -2.30 23.07 29.18
N THR A 564 -2.44 22.25 30.23
CA THR A 564 -2.86 20.85 30.10
C THR A 564 -4.29 20.73 29.58
N SER A 565 -5.23 21.54 30.11
CA SER A 565 -6.62 21.52 29.63
C SER A 565 -6.70 21.80 28.13
N ARG A 566 -5.95 22.80 27.64
CA ARG A 566 -5.91 23.13 26.20
C ARG A 566 -5.32 21.99 25.36
N ALA A 567 -4.22 21.39 25.81
CA ALA A 567 -3.63 20.25 25.12
C ALA A 567 -4.54 19.01 25.13
N LEU A 568 -5.36 18.82 26.17
CA LEU A 568 -6.37 17.76 26.22
C LEU A 568 -7.55 18.04 25.27
N ASP A 569 -7.96 19.30 25.13
CA ASP A 569 -8.98 19.70 24.16
C ASP A 569 -8.50 19.45 22.71
N ASP A 570 -7.22 19.69 22.41
CA ASP A 570 -6.58 19.31 21.14
C ASP A 570 -6.72 17.82 20.89
N LEU A 571 -6.30 16.99 21.86
CA LEU A 571 -6.34 15.54 21.74
C LEU A 571 -7.78 15.01 21.61
N ARG A 572 -8.72 15.59 22.36
CA ARG A 572 -10.15 15.22 22.33
C ARG A 572 -10.77 15.41 20.95
N MET A 573 -10.33 16.42 20.20
CA MET A 573 -10.80 16.66 18.84
C MET A 573 -10.51 15.49 17.90
N PHE A 574 -9.36 14.81 18.07
CA PHE A 574 -8.94 13.69 17.21
C PHE A 574 -9.25 12.31 17.78
N ALA A 575 -9.21 12.16 19.10
CA ALA A 575 -9.43 10.90 19.79
C ALA A 575 -10.25 11.12 21.08
N PRO A 576 -11.58 11.33 20.97
CA PRO A 576 -12.43 11.65 22.13
C PRO A 576 -12.55 10.52 23.15
N ARG A 577 -12.17 9.29 22.79
CA ARG A 577 -12.19 8.08 23.62
C ARG A 577 -10.77 7.53 23.88
N ASP A 578 -9.77 8.39 23.80
CA ASP A 578 -8.40 7.98 24.11
C ASP A 578 -8.27 7.66 25.60
N PRO A 579 -7.74 6.48 25.98
CA PRO A 579 -7.67 6.10 27.40
C PRO A 579 -6.74 7.02 28.21
N ILE A 580 -5.69 7.56 27.57
CA ILE A 580 -4.76 8.48 28.22
C ILE A 580 -5.41 9.86 28.40
N LEU A 581 -6.23 10.29 27.43
CA LEU A 581 -7.07 11.49 27.59
C LEU A 581 -7.99 11.36 28.81
N GLU A 582 -8.73 10.24 28.92
CA GLU A 582 -9.66 10.02 30.03
C GLU A 582 -8.96 10.00 31.40
N GLU A 583 -7.80 9.33 31.47
CA GLU A 583 -7.00 9.27 32.70
C GLU A 583 -6.42 10.64 33.06
N LEU A 584 -5.88 11.39 32.09
CA LEU A 584 -5.37 12.74 32.32
C LEU A 584 -6.48 13.71 32.76
N VAL A 585 -7.65 13.68 32.13
CA VAL A 585 -8.81 14.49 32.55
C VAL A 585 -9.21 14.15 33.99
N ARG A 586 -9.30 12.87 34.33
CA ARG A 586 -9.62 12.41 35.69
C ARG A 586 -8.61 12.94 36.69
N ARG A 587 -7.30 12.86 36.40
CA ARG A 587 -6.25 13.36 37.29
C ARG A 587 -6.26 14.88 37.41
N VAL A 588 -6.44 15.62 36.33
CA VAL A 588 -6.50 17.09 36.36
C VAL A 588 -7.67 17.58 37.23
N VAL A 589 -8.81 16.87 37.19
CA VAL A 589 -10.00 17.20 37.99
C VAL A 589 -9.88 16.75 39.45
N LEU A 590 -9.41 15.52 39.70
CA LEU A 590 -9.45 14.90 41.03
C LEU A 590 -8.20 15.15 41.88
N SER A 591 -7.02 15.31 41.27
CA SER A 591 -5.75 15.33 42.01
C SER A 591 -5.22 16.74 42.27
N LYS A 592 -4.77 16.96 43.52
CA LYS A 592 -3.87 18.06 43.91
C LYS A 592 -2.46 17.47 43.97
N GLY A 593 -1.84 17.17 42.82
CA GLY A 593 -0.49 16.59 42.80
C GLY A 593 0.12 16.48 41.40
N TYR A 594 1.43 16.27 41.34
CA TYR A 594 2.17 16.05 40.10
C TYR A 594 1.80 14.69 39.48
N ILE A 595 1.80 14.61 38.15
CA ILE A 595 1.51 13.38 37.42
C ILE A 595 2.83 12.69 37.07
N GLU A 596 3.02 11.45 37.49
CA GLU A 596 4.16 10.64 37.06
C GLU A 596 3.91 10.12 35.64
N VAL A 597 4.85 10.37 34.71
CA VAL A 597 4.73 9.86 33.32
C VAL A 597 4.64 8.34 33.28
N ALA A 598 5.34 7.66 34.19
CA ALA A 598 5.34 6.21 34.32
C ALA A 598 3.97 5.64 34.72
N ASP A 599 3.08 6.45 35.29
CA ASP A 599 1.71 6.04 35.62
C ASP A 599 0.76 6.12 34.42
N LEU A 600 1.20 6.73 33.31
CA LEU A 600 0.42 6.92 32.09
C LEU A 600 0.78 5.90 31.01
N ASP A 601 1.67 4.95 31.31
CA ASP A 601 2.01 3.86 30.41
C ASP A 601 0.87 2.83 30.38
N PRO A 602 0.13 2.68 29.26
CA PRO A 602 -0.99 1.75 29.17
C PRO A 602 -0.56 0.27 29.16
N THR A 603 0.75 -0.02 29.21
CA THR A 603 1.30 -1.39 29.22
C THR A 603 1.60 -1.93 30.63
N ARG A 604 1.41 -1.11 31.67
CA ARG A 604 1.33 -1.54 33.07
C ARG A 604 -0.14 -1.71 33.47
#